data_AF-J2FV73-F1
#
_entry.id   AF-J2FV73-F1
#
_cell.length_a   1.000
_cell.length_b   1.000
_cell.length_c   1.000
_cell.angle_alpha   90.00
_cell.angle_beta   90.00
_cell.angle_gamma   90.00
#
_symmetry.space_group_name_H-M   'P 1'
#
loop_
_entity.id
_entity.type
_entity.pdbx_description
1 polymer ?
#
loop_
_entity_poly.entity_id
_entity_poly.type
_entity_poly.pdbx_seq_one_letter_code
_entity_poly.pdbx_strand_id
1 'polypeptide(L)'
;MAISKSLKKKLLKSTGFFEGNDGFSNLAGNFDGMGLSFGIIQYNFGKGTLQPVLKDYIRDNESEFKSIFGTSKAATLKKVVFDYSKNQQVSWGDSITESRKSGKVKAEWREPFQEMGTKSNMQDIQIERAQDYFDRAESLANKFGIISTQGLAFLFDHVVQSWNFEGSHSKIEREIDDLDREYQKNESGARLPDEDRLSVLLDYVRSGDETDRRRAIKNGRGKVHGKQYDVDDYGLSYNDEF
;
A
#
# COMPACT_ATOMS: atom_id res chain seq x y z
N MET A 1 2.30 13.75 14.77
CA MET A 1 3.22 14.68 14.07
C MET A 1 3.18 14.26 12.62
N ALA A 2 3.17 15.18 11.66
CA ALA A 2 3.04 14.77 10.27
C ALA A 2 4.17 13.80 9.87
N ILE A 3 3.80 12.59 9.45
CA ILE A 3 4.74 11.52 9.05
C ILE A 3 5.69 12.04 7.95
N SER A 4 7.00 11.93 8.18
CA SER A 4 8.01 12.43 7.23
C SER A 4 7.93 11.73 5.86
N LYS A 5 8.35 12.41 4.79
CA LYS A 5 8.42 11.82 3.42
C LYS A 5 9.27 10.54 3.39
N SER A 6 10.36 10.50 4.17
CA SER A 6 11.23 9.32 4.29
C SER A 6 10.47 8.14 4.90
N LEU A 7 9.75 8.36 6.00
CA LEU A 7 8.95 7.32 6.65
C LEU A 7 7.79 6.85 5.75
N LYS A 8 7.09 7.75 5.07
CA LYS A 8 6.07 7.40 4.06
C LYS A 8 6.62 6.43 3.00
N LYS A 9 7.84 6.69 2.51
CA LYS A 9 8.51 5.79 1.55
C LYS A 9 8.85 4.43 2.14
N LYS A 10 9.27 4.36 3.41
CA LYS A 10 9.54 3.10 4.13
C LYS A 10 8.26 2.26 4.29
N LEU A 11 7.17 2.89 4.74
CA LEU A 11 5.86 2.26 4.90
C LEU A 11 5.35 1.68 3.57
N LEU A 12 5.42 2.45 2.48
CA LEU A 12 5.03 1.96 1.15
C LEU A 12 5.88 0.79 0.68
N LYS A 13 7.20 0.80 0.94
CA LYS A 13 8.07 -0.32 0.56
C LYS A 13 7.76 -1.59 1.36
N SER A 14 7.54 -1.44 2.67
CA SER A 14 7.13 -2.53 3.55
C SER A 14 5.81 -3.16 3.10
N THR A 15 4.77 -2.36 2.83
CA THR A 15 3.49 -2.87 2.30
C THR A 15 3.62 -3.41 0.88
N GLY A 16 4.36 -2.70 0.01
CA GLY A 16 4.56 -3.08 -1.39
C GLY A 16 5.29 -4.40 -1.58
N PHE A 17 6.06 -4.85 -0.59
CA PHE A 17 6.64 -6.19 -0.55
C PHE A 17 5.58 -7.28 -0.73
N PHE A 18 4.39 -7.12 -0.14
CA PHE A 18 3.33 -8.12 -0.25
C PHE A 18 2.61 -8.04 -1.60
N GLU A 19 2.63 -6.89 -2.27
CA GLU A 19 1.92 -6.66 -3.54
C GLU A 19 2.66 -7.25 -4.75
N GLY A 20 3.99 -7.40 -4.68
CA GLY A 20 4.79 -7.95 -5.75
C GLY A 20 6.28 -7.82 -5.52
N ASN A 21 7.06 -7.78 -6.61
CA ASN A 21 8.53 -7.78 -6.53
C ASN A 21 9.18 -6.52 -7.11
N ASP A 22 8.43 -5.72 -7.87
CA ASP A 22 8.98 -4.57 -8.61
C ASP A 22 8.67 -3.21 -7.93
N GLY A 23 8.12 -3.22 -6.71
CA GLY A 23 7.81 -2.00 -5.94
C GLY A 23 6.98 -0.98 -6.72
N PHE A 24 7.50 0.23 -6.92
CA PHE A 24 6.83 1.30 -7.69
C PHE A 24 6.59 0.95 -9.17
N SER A 25 7.25 -0.08 -9.69
CA SER A 25 7.09 -0.59 -11.05
C SER A 25 6.20 -1.84 -11.13
N ASN A 26 5.65 -2.30 -10.00
CA ASN A 26 4.82 -3.51 -9.98
C ASN A 26 3.59 -3.34 -10.87
N LEU A 27 3.36 -4.32 -11.73
CA LEU A 27 2.34 -4.24 -12.78
C LEU A 27 1.62 -5.58 -12.90
N ALA A 28 0.29 -5.53 -12.85
CA ALA A 28 -0.56 -6.68 -13.09
C ALA A 28 -1.69 -6.31 -14.07
N GLY A 29 -1.95 -7.23 -15.00
CA GLY A 29 -3.08 -7.16 -15.92
C GLY A 29 -4.37 -7.64 -15.27
N ASN A 30 -5.40 -7.82 -16.08
CA ASN A 30 -6.74 -8.12 -15.60
C ASN A 30 -6.90 -9.61 -15.26
N PHE A 31 -6.89 -9.97 -13.98
CA PHE A 31 -7.22 -11.33 -13.51
C PHE A 31 -8.44 -11.36 -12.58
N ASP A 32 -8.81 -10.22 -12.01
CA ASP A 32 -9.84 -10.05 -10.99
C ASP A 32 -10.97 -9.08 -11.40
N GLY A 33 -10.91 -8.55 -12.63
CA GLY A 33 -11.87 -7.56 -13.13
C GLY A 33 -11.47 -6.11 -12.91
N MET A 34 -10.28 -5.82 -12.34
CA MET A 34 -9.81 -4.45 -12.12
C MET A 34 -9.16 -3.78 -13.35
N GLY A 35 -8.94 -4.54 -14.43
CA GLY A 35 -8.36 -4.04 -15.67
C GLY A 35 -6.84 -4.01 -15.63
N LEU A 36 -6.26 -2.92 -15.14
CA LEU A 36 -4.82 -2.77 -14.99
C LEU A 36 -4.53 -2.28 -13.58
N SER A 37 -3.56 -2.92 -12.91
CA SER A 37 -3.03 -2.52 -11.61
C SER A 37 -1.56 -2.13 -11.77
N PHE A 38 -1.17 -0.97 -11.25
CA PHE A 38 0.17 -0.43 -11.36
C PHE A 38 0.62 0.25 -10.07
N GLY A 39 1.90 0.09 -9.73
CA GLY A 39 2.54 0.80 -8.65
C GLY A 39 2.59 0.05 -7.33
N ILE A 40 3.21 0.71 -6.35
CA ILE A 40 3.66 0.12 -5.08
C ILE A 40 2.52 -0.41 -4.20
N ILE A 41 1.31 0.10 -4.36
CA ILE A 41 0.09 -0.37 -3.68
C ILE A 41 -1.01 -0.77 -4.68
N GLN A 42 -0.64 -1.12 -5.91
CA GLN A 42 -1.55 -1.63 -6.95
C GLN A 42 -2.76 -0.73 -7.25
N TYR A 43 -2.48 0.54 -7.55
CA TYR A 43 -3.48 1.47 -8.08
C TYR A 43 -4.12 0.87 -9.33
N ASN A 44 -5.45 0.84 -9.42
CA ASN A 44 -6.13 0.16 -10.52
C ASN A 44 -7.32 0.92 -11.11
N PHE A 45 -7.68 0.57 -12.34
CA PHE A 45 -8.82 1.21 -13.03
C PHE A 45 -10.17 0.81 -12.44
N GLY A 46 -10.36 -0.43 -12.00
CA GLY A 46 -11.64 -0.91 -11.45
C GLY A 46 -12.13 -0.11 -10.23
N LYS A 47 -11.20 0.24 -9.34
CA LYS A 47 -11.42 1.12 -8.18
C LYS A 47 -11.29 2.61 -8.51
N GLY A 48 -10.85 2.96 -9.72
CA GLY A 48 -10.66 4.34 -10.17
C GLY A 48 -9.43 5.03 -9.58
N THR A 49 -8.51 4.29 -8.96
CA THR A 49 -7.34 4.84 -8.27
C THR A 49 -6.13 5.03 -9.19
N LEU A 50 -6.05 4.28 -10.30
CA LEU A 50 -4.95 4.42 -11.28
C LEU A 50 -5.09 5.66 -12.16
N GLN A 51 -6.30 6.04 -12.54
CA GLN A 51 -6.51 7.16 -13.46
C GLN A 51 -5.91 8.48 -12.91
N PRO A 52 -6.11 8.87 -11.63
CA PRO A 52 -5.50 10.07 -11.09
C PRO A 52 -3.97 10.04 -11.10
N VAL A 53 -3.35 8.90 -10.75
CA VAL A 53 -1.88 8.71 -10.80
C VAL A 53 -1.35 8.98 -12.22
N LEU A 54 -1.97 8.39 -13.23
CA LEU A 54 -1.55 8.58 -14.62
C LEU A 54 -1.84 9.99 -15.14
N LYS A 55 -2.95 10.61 -14.72
CA LYS A 55 -3.29 12.00 -15.10
C LYS A 55 -2.22 12.98 -14.64
N ASP A 56 -1.81 12.91 -13.38
CA ASP A 56 -0.78 13.79 -12.84
C ASP A 56 0.54 13.58 -13.58
N TYR A 57 0.97 12.32 -13.74
CA TYR A 57 2.24 12.04 -14.39
C TYR A 57 2.25 12.54 -15.84
N ILE A 58 1.18 12.29 -16.60
CA ILE A 58 1.09 12.72 -18.00
C ILE A 58 1.06 14.25 -18.12
N ARG A 59 0.32 14.94 -17.23
CA ARG A 59 0.23 16.41 -17.25
C ARG A 59 1.57 17.05 -16.91
N ASP A 60 2.25 16.53 -15.90
CA ASP A 60 3.41 17.19 -15.31
C ASP A 60 4.74 16.71 -15.94
N ASN A 61 4.72 15.59 -16.69
CA ASN A 61 5.91 14.95 -17.26
C ASN A 61 5.73 14.52 -18.73
N GLU A 62 5.01 15.29 -19.55
CA GLU A 62 4.61 14.88 -20.91
C GLU A 62 5.78 14.44 -21.80
N SER A 63 6.92 15.13 -21.74
CA SER A 63 8.09 14.78 -22.56
C SER A 63 8.70 13.43 -22.16
N GLU A 64 8.86 13.19 -20.86
CA GLU A 64 9.37 11.91 -20.33
C GLU A 64 8.39 10.77 -20.64
N PHE A 65 7.09 11.01 -20.43
CA PHE A 65 6.03 10.07 -20.77
C PHE A 65 6.07 9.65 -22.26
N LYS A 66 6.19 10.62 -23.18
CA LYS A 66 6.30 10.33 -24.62
C LYS A 66 7.59 9.58 -24.96
N SER A 67 8.70 9.89 -24.29
CA SER A 67 9.98 9.20 -24.48
C SER A 67 9.88 7.73 -24.10
N ILE A 68 9.22 7.42 -22.98
CA ILE A 68 9.09 6.05 -22.46
C ILE A 68 8.14 5.21 -23.33
N PHE A 69 6.94 5.73 -23.63
CA PHE A 69 5.91 4.96 -24.32
C PHE A 69 6.05 5.00 -25.86
N GLY A 70 6.77 5.98 -26.40
CA GLY A 70 6.77 6.32 -27.82
C GLY A 70 5.45 6.95 -28.27
N THR A 71 5.47 7.69 -29.38
CA THR A 71 4.36 8.54 -29.83
C THR A 71 3.01 7.82 -29.91
N SER A 72 2.96 6.62 -30.50
CA SER A 72 1.71 5.89 -30.72
C SER A 72 1.08 5.37 -29.44
N LYS A 73 1.85 4.72 -28.55
CA LYS A 73 1.32 4.21 -27.27
C LYS A 73 1.02 5.35 -26.31
N ALA A 74 1.84 6.40 -26.29
CA ALA A 74 1.58 7.59 -25.50
C ALA A 74 0.24 8.23 -25.88
N ALA A 75 -0.08 8.35 -27.18
CA ALA A 75 -1.37 8.86 -27.64
C ALA A 75 -2.54 7.93 -27.22
N THR A 76 -2.35 6.62 -27.34
CA THR A 76 -3.35 5.62 -26.92
C THR A 76 -3.64 5.70 -25.42
N LEU A 77 -2.60 5.69 -24.59
CA LEU A 77 -2.73 5.74 -23.14
C LEU A 77 -3.27 7.09 -22.66
N LYS A 78 -2.92 8.21 -23.32
CA LYS A 78 -3.59 9.51 -23.10
C LYS A 78 -5.09 9.41 -23.32
N LYS A 79 -5.54 8.86 -24.45
CA LYS A 79 -6.97 8.66 -24.72
C LYS A 79 -7.66 7.82 -23.64
N VAL A 80 -7.01 6.74 -23.21
CA VAL A 80 -7.53 5.88 -22.12
C VAL A 80 -7.66 6.65 -20.80
N VAL A 81 -6.65 7.46 -20.45
CA VAL A 81 -6.62 8.14 -19.16
C VAL A 81 -7.57 9.34 -19.11
N PHE A 82 -7.66 10.11 -20.20
CA PHE A 82 -8.41 11.37 -20.23
C PHE A 82 -9.83 11.24 -20.77
N ASP A 83 -10.07 10.34 -21.73
CA ASP A 83 -11.34 10.32 -22.48
C ASP A 83 -12.23 9.12 -22.14
N TYR A 84 -11.64 8.01 -21.70
CA TYR A 84 -12.41 6.80 -21.41
C TYR A 84 -13.13 6.88 -20.06
N SER A 85 -14.36 6.38 -20.03
CA SER A 85 -15.07 6.03 -18.80
C SER A 85 -14.34 4.90 -18.06
N LYS A 86 -14.64 4.73 -16.77
CA LYS A 86 -14.05 3.66 -15.95
C LYS A 86 -14.20 2.27 -16.60
N ASN A 87 -15.36 1.96 -17.14
CA ASN A 87 -15.59 0.67 -17.80
C ASN A 87 -14.72 0.50 -19.05
N GLN A 88 -14.57 1.56 -19.84
CA GLN A 88 -13.69 1.54 -21.01
C GLN A 88 -12.22 1.41 -20.62
N GLN A 89 -11.79 2.00 -19.50
CA GLN A 89 -10.43 1.83 -18.96
C GLN A 89 -10.18 0.38 -18.52
N VAL A 90 -11.13 -0.23 -17.81
CA VAL A 90 -11.06 -1.64 -17.43
C VAL A 90 -11.01 -2.54 -18.67
N SER A 91 -11.88 -2.30 -19.67
CA SER A 91 -11.84 -3.03 -20.94
C SER A 91 -10.53 -2.87 -21.69
N TRP A 92 -9.93 -1.67 -21.65
CA TRP A 92 -8.60 -1.47 -22.24
C TRP A 92 -7.52 -2.25 -21.49
N GLY A 93 -7.54 -2.23 -20.15
CA GLY A 93 -6.64 -3.06 -19.33
C GLY A 93 -6.75 -4.55 -19.65
N ASP A 94 -7.98 -5.05 -19.83
CA ASP A 94 -8.24 -6.43 -20.29
C ASP A 94 -7.63 -6.68 -21.69
N SER A 95 -7.74 -5.74 -22.61
CA SER A 95 -7.22 -5.88 -23.98
C SER A 95 -5.69 -5.95 -24.07
N ILE A 96 -4.97 -5.41 -23.08
CA ILE A 96 -3.50 -5.48 -22.98
C ILE A 96 -3.01 -6.57 -22.03
N THR A 97 -3.93 -7.38 -21.49
CA THR A 97 -3.62 -8.55 -20.69
C THR A 97 -3.44 -9.76 -21.62
N GLU A 98 -2.38 -10.54 -21.42
CA GLU A 98 -2.09 -11.75 -22.24
C GLU A 98 -3.18 -12.81 -22.05
N SER A 99 -3.55 -13.07 -20.80
CA SER A 99 -4.68 -13.93 -20.44
C SER A 99 -5.14 -13.61 -19.03
N ARG A 100 -6.44 -13.75 -18.75
CA ARG A 100 -6.95 -13.57 -17.38
C ARG A 100 -6.36 -14.57 -16.39
N LYS A 101 -5.99 -15.77 -16.85
CA LYS A 101 -5.35 -16.79 -16.00
C LYS A 101 -3.96 -16.38 -15.55
N SER A 102 -3.17 -15.76 -16.44
CA SER A 102 -1.80 -15.33 -16.11
C SER A 102 -1.77 -13.99 -15.39
N GLY A 103 -2.75 -13.11 -15.65
CA GLY A 103 -2.73 -11.73 -15.16
C GLY A 103 -1.53 -10.93 -15.68
N LYS A 104 -0.84 -11.42 -16.71
CA LYS A 104 0.35 -10.77 -17.27
C LYS A 104 -0.04 -9.72 -18.29
N VAL A 105 0.61 -8.57 -18.24
CA VAL A 105 0.49 -7.52 -19.26
C VAL A 105 1.42 -7.85 -20.43
N LYS A 106 0.93 -7.67 -21.66
CA LYS A 106 1.71 -7.86 -22.88
C LYS A 106 3.00 -7.04 -22.85
N ALA A 107 4.11 -7.63 -23.30
CA ALA A 107 5.45 -7.06 -23.17
C ALA A 107 5.56 -5.61 -23.67
N GLU A 108 4.93 -5.29 -24.81
CA GLU A 108 4.97 -3.97 -25.43
C GLU A 108 4.33 -2.85 -24.60
N TRP A 109 3.52 -3.22 -23.60
CA TRP A 109 2.97 -2.32 -22.58
C TRP A 109 3.68 -2.47 -21.25
N ARG A 110 4.04 -3.70 -20.86
CA ARG A 110 4.71 -3.97 -19.58
C ARG A 110 6.01 -3.18 -19.41
N GLU A 111 6.88 -3.21 -20.43
CA GLU A 111 8.20 -2.56 -20.38
C GLU A 111 8.12 -1.05 -20.12
N PRO A 112 7.35 -0.24 -20.89
CA PRO A 112 7.26 1.20 -20.62
C PRO A 112 6.58 1.52 -19.29
N PHE A 113 5.62 0.72 -18.82
CA PHE A 113 5.05 0.90 -17.48
C PHE A 113 6.10 0.63 -16.39
N GLN A 114 6.87 -0.45 -16.51
CA GLN A 114 7.94 -0.76 -15.57
C GLN A 114 9.02 0.33 -15.58
N GLU A 115 9.40 0.84 -16.74
CA GLU A 115 10.33 1.97 -16.86
C GLU A 115 9.76 3.23 -16.18
N MET A 116 8.51 3.59 -16.44
CA MET A 116 7.84 4.73 -15.81
C MET A 116 7.86 4.64 -14.28
N GLY A 117 7.66 3.44 -13.70
CA GLY A 117 7.74 3.23 -12.25
C GLY A 117 9.13 3.48 -11.64
N THR A 118 10.19 3.45 -12.45
CA THR A 118 11.56 3.78 -12.00
C THR A 118 11.82 5.28 -11.86
N LYS A 119 11.01 6.13 -12.50
CA LYS A 119 11.23 7.58 -12.53
C LYS A 119 10.86 8.22 -11.20
N SER A 120 11.69 9.14 -10.71
CA SER A 120 11.45 9.83 -9.43
C SER A 120 10.10 10.55 -9.40
N ASN A 121 9.70 11.17 -10.51
CA ASN A 121 8.44 11.91 -10.61
C ASN A 121 7.23 10.97 -10.50
N MET A 122 7.31 9.76 -11.04
CA MET A 122 6.27 8.74 -10.84
C MET A 122 6.24 8.23 -9.40
N GLN A 123 7.40 7.99 -8.79
CA GLN A 123 7.45 7.53 -7.39
C GLN A 123 6.86 8.58 -6.44
N ASP A 124 7.17 9.86 -6.66
CA ASP A 124 6.64 10.96 -5.86
C ASP A 124 5.12 11.07 -6.00
N ILE A 125 4.57 10.97 -7.22
CA ILE A 125 3.12 10.95 -7.44
C ILE A 125 2.47 9.75 -6.74
N GLN A 126 3.07 8.56 -6.79
CA GLN A 126 2.55 7.39 -6.07
C GLN A 126 2.60 7.58 -4.55
N ILE A 127 3.56 8.32 -4.00
CA ILE A 127 3.60 8.65 -2.57
C ILE A 127 2.50 9.65 -2.23
N GLU A 128 2.34 10.70 -3.04
CA GLU A 128 1.30 11.73 -2.84
C GLU A 128 -0.11 11.16 -2.95
N ARG A 129 -0.34 10.25 -3.91
CA ARG A 129 -1.63 9.57 -4.07
C ARG A 129 -1.95 8.56 -2.96
N ALA A 130 -0.98 8.25 -2.11
CA ALA A 130 -1.19 7.43 -0.91
C ALA A 130 -1.51 8.27 0.35
N GLN A 131 -1.66 9.60 0.24
CA GLN A 131 -1.80 10.50 1.40
C GLN A 131 -2.92 10.09 2.36
N ASP A 132 -4.11 9.77 1.84
CA ASP A 132 -5.27 9.39 2.67
C ASP A 132 -5.00 8.12 3.49
N TYR A 133 -4.17 7.19 2.97
CA TYR A 133 -3.78 5.99 3.70
C TYR A 133 -2.84 6.31 4.87
N PHE A 134 -1.90 7.23 4.67
CA PHE A 134 -1.02 7.69 5.75
C PHE A 134 -1.80 8.43 6.83
N ASP A 135 -2.69 9.33 6.44
CA ASP A 135 -3.47 10.14 7.38
C ASP A 135 -4.40 9.25 8.21
N ARG A 136 -4.98 8.24 7.58
CA ARG A 136 -5.80 7.25 8.25
C ARG A 136 -4.98 6.35 9.18
N ALA A 137 -3.78 5.91 8.77
CA ALA A 137 -2.90 5.15 9.64
C ALA A 137 -2.45 5.96 10.87
N GLU A 138 -2.08 7.23 10.70
CA GLU A 138 -1.76 8.14 11.81
C GLU A 138 -2.97 8.34 12.74
N SER A 139 -4.17 8.52 12.18
CA SER A 139 -5.40 8.63 12.96
C SER A 139 -5.68 7.39 13.80
N LEU A 140 -5.48 6.19 13.24
CA LEU A 140 -5.62 4.93 13.98
C LEU A 140 -4.51 4.77 15.02
N ALA A 141 -3.29 5.23 14.72
CA ALA A 141 -2.18 5.14 15.65
C ALA A 141 -2.43 6.00 16.89
N ASN A 142 -2.84 7.25 16.71
CA ASN A 142 -3.27 8.14 17.80
C ASN A 142 -4.42 7.52 18.61
N LYS A 143 -5.38 6.89 17.93
CA LYS A 143 -6.55 6.27 18.55
C LYS A 143 -6.21 5.06 19.43
N PHE A 144 -5.32 4.18 18.96
CA PHE A 144 -4.93 2.97 19.70
C PHE A 144 -3.65 3.17 20.53
N GLY A 145 -3.14 4.40 20.54
CA GLY A 145 -1.94 4.82 21.24
C GLY A 145 -0.66 4.27 20.65
N ILE A 146 -0.61 3.80 19.41
CA ILE A 146 0.59 3.26 18.74
C ILE A 146 1.57 4.41 18.43
N ILE A 147 2.85 4.24 18.76
CA ILE A 147 3.88 5.31 18.65
C ILE A 147 5.11 4.91 17.84
N SER A 148 5.34 3.62 17.64
CA SER A 148 6.51 3.10 16.94
C SER A 148 6.33 3.05 15.42
N THR A 149 7.42 3.18 14.69
CA THR A 149 7.43 3.08 13.22
C THR A 149 6.98 1.71 12.72
N GLN A 150 7.30 0.62 13.45
CA GLN A 150 6.81 -0.73 13.13
C GLN A 150 5.32 -0.89 13.41
N GLY A 151 4.81 -0.33 14.51
CA GLY A 151 3.37 -0.28 14.77
C GLY A 151 2.61 0.53 13.73
N LEU A 152 3.18 1.64 13.26
CA LEU A 152 2.61 2.39 12.15
C LEU A 152 2.62 1.60 10.84
N ALA A 153 3.64 0.77 10.58
CA ALA A 153 3.69 -0.11 9.42
C ALA A 153 2.57 -1.14 9.41
N PHE A 154 2.24 -1.71 10.58
CA PHE A 154 1.09 -2.59 10.74
C PHE A 154 -0.20 -1.87 10.34
N LEU A 155 -0.42 -0.67 10.88
CA LEU A 155 -1.62 0.12 10.62
C LEU A 155 -1.71 0.56 9.16
N PHE A 156 -0.59 0.98 8.57
CA PHE A 156 -0.54 1.39 7.18
C PHE A 156 -0.90 0.23 6.23
N ASP A 157 -0.28 -0.95 6.41
CA ASP A 157 -0.64 -2.16 5.65
C ASP A 157 -2.12 -2.51 5.82
N HIS A 158 -2.65 -2.33 7.04
CA HIS A 158 -4.06 -2.55 7.32
C HIS A 158 -5.00 -1.62 6.57
N VAL A 159 -4.70 -0.32 6.57
CA VAL A 159 -5.53 0.67 5.87
C VAL A 159 -5.47 0.44 4.35
N VAL A 160 -4.33 0.07 3.80
CA VAL A 160 -4.19 -0.23 2.36
C VAL A 160 -5.05 -1.42 1.94
N GLN A 161 -5.07 -2.49 2.73
CA GLN A 161 -5.79 -3.72 2.38
C GLN A 161 -7.29 -3.64 2.68
N SER A 162 -7.67 -3.11 3.84
CA SER A 162 -9.01 -3.36 4.40
C SER A 162 -9.72 -2.09 4.87
N TRP A 163 -8.98 -0.98 5.02
CA TRP A 163 -9.44 0.34 5.47
C TRP A 163 -9.95 0.40 6.93
N ASN A 164 -10.70 -0.60 7.39
CA ASN A 164 -11.29 -0.70 8.73
C ASN A 164 -11.01 -2.08 9.36
N PHE A 165 -11.05 -2.12 10.70
CA PHE A 165 -11.00 -3.35 11.48
C PHE A 165 -12.37 -4.04 11.56
N GLU A 166 -12.40 -5.36 11.81
CA GLU A 166 -13.60 -6.17 12.04
C GLU A 166 -14.22 -5.91 13.42
N GLY A 167 -14.73 -4.71 13.67
CA GLY A 167 -15.32 -4.35 14.96
C GLY A 167 -15.47 -2.85 15.15
N SER A 168 -16.18 -2.45 16.21
CA SER A 168 -16.22 -1.03 16.56
C SER A 168 -14.89 -0.61 17.18
N HIS A 169 -14.34 0.52 16.74
CA HIS A 169 -13.11 1.05 17.33
C HIS A 169 -13.22 1.26 18.85
N SER A 170 -14.40 1.65 19.34
CA SER A 170 -14.66 1.80 20.78
C SER A 170 -14.55 0.49 21.58
N LYS A 171 -14.73 -0.68 20.94
CA LYS A 171 -14.50 -1.97 21.59
C LYS A 171 -13.00 -2.24 21.69
N ILE A 172 -12.29 -2.05 20.59
CA ILE A 172 -10.84 -2.22 20.50
C ILE A 172 -10.11 -1.28 21.47
N GLU A 173 -10.48 0.00 21.49
CA GLU A 173 -9.93 1.01 22.41
C GLU A 173 -10.11 0.57 23.87
N ARG A 174 -11.29 0.09 24.25
CA ARG A 174 -11.53 -0.40 25.62
C ARG A 174 -10.67 -1.60 25.98
N GLU A 175 -10.53 -2.58 25.08
CA GLU A 175 -9.69 -3.76 25.32
C GLU A 175 -8.22 -3.38 25.49
N ILE A 176 -7.71 -2.47 24.66
CA ILE A 176 -6.36 -1.92 24.80
C ILE A 176 -6.21 -1.16 26.12
N ASP A 177 -7.17 -0.30 26.47
CA ASP A 177 -7.13 0.50 27.69
C ASP A 177 -7.21 -0.34 28.97
N ASP A 178 -8.01 -1.43 28.96
CA ASP A 178 -8.08 -2.39 30.06
C ASP A 178 -6.73 -3.09 30.25
N LEU A 179 -6.13 -3.57 29.17
CA LEU A 179 -4.82 -4.22 29.19
C LEU A 179 -3.71 -3.26 29.63
N ASP A 180 -3.73 -2.02 29.14
CA ASP A 180 -2.75 -0.99 29.50
C ASP A 180 -2.84 -0.61 30.98
N ARG A 181 -4.06 -0.49 31.53
CA ARG A 181 -4.26 -0.26 32.98
C ARG A 181 -3.74 -1.41 33.84
N GLU A 182 -3.92 -2.65 33.40
CA GLU A 182 -3.40 -3.82 34.11
C GLU A 182 -1.87 -3.85 34.06
N TYR A 183 -1.30 -3.65 32.87
CA TYR A 183 0.15 -3.59 32.67
C TYR A 183 0.80 -2.48 33.53
N GLN A 184 0.24 -1.27 33.52
CA GLN A 184 0.74 -0.15 34.32
C GLN A 184 0.78 -0.45 35.84
N LYS A 185 -0.18 -1.21 36.36
CA LYS A 185 -0.18 -1.60 37.79
C LYS A 185 0.97 -2.55 38.12
N ASN A 186 1.33 -3.42 37.19
CA ASN A 186 2.36 -4.44 37.38
C ASN A 186 3.77 -3.90 37.08
N GLU A 187 3.89 -2.99 36.11
CA GLU A 187 5.15 -2.49 35.57
C GLU A 187 5.46 -1.04 35.98
N SER A 188 5.12 -0.67 37.22
CA SER A 188 5.47 0.63 37.81
C SER A 188 5.03 1.85 36.98
N GLY A 189 3.86 1.77 36.34
CA GLY A 189 3.29 2.84 35.51
C GLY A 189 3.84 2.89 34.08
N ALA A 190 4.63 1.90 33.65
CA ALA A 190 5.07 1.79 32.26
C ALA A 190 3.88 1.62 31.30
N ARG A 191 3.97 2.23 30.12
CA ARG A 191 3.00 2.09 29.05
C ARG A 191 3.08 0.70 28.44
N LEU A 192 1.93 0.09 28.15
CA LEU A 192 1.85 -1.16 27.38
C LEU A 192 2.58 -1.04 26.03
N PRO A 193 3.56 -1.92 25.74
CA PRO A 193 4.29 -1.92 24.48
C PRO A 193 3.41 -1.97 23.24
N ASP A 194 3.89 -1.38 22.14
CA ASP A 194 3.17 -1.40 20.87
C ASP A 194 2.90 -2.83 20.40
N GLU A 195 3.84 -3.75 20.58
CA GLU A 195 3.66 -5.15 20.19
C GLU A 195 2.41 -5.78 20.85
N ASP A 196 2.17 -5.52 22.13
CA ASP A 196 1.01 -6.04 22.85
C ASP A 196 -0.29 -5.38 22.39
N ARG A 197 -0.26 -4.06 22.12
CA ARG A 197 -1.40 -3.34 21.52
C ARG A 197 -1.73 -3.88 20.13
N LEU A 198 -0.73 -4.18 19.31
CA LEU A 198 -0.92 -4.80 18.00
C LEU A 198 -1.47 -6.23 18.11
N SER A 199 -1.16 -6.96 19.18
CA SER A 199 -1.78 -8.28 19.43
C SER A 199 -3.29 -8.16 19.54
N VAL A 200 -3.80 -7.15 20.26
CA VAL A 200 -5.24 -6.87 20.34
C VAL A 200 -5.79 -6.53 18.95
N LEU A 201 -5.12 -5.64 18.20
CA LEU A 201 -5.57 -5.25 16.85
C LEU A 201 -5.64 -6.44 15.88
N LEU A 202 -4.73 -7.41 16.00
CA LEU A 202 -4.66 -8.58 15.13
C LEU A 202 -5.92 -9.45 15.21
N ASP A 203 -6.60 -9.49 16.37
CA ASP A 203 -7.86 -10.22 16.56
C ASP A 203 -9.03 -9.60 15.77
N TYR A 204 -8.87 -8.36 15.32
CA TYR A 204 -9.84 -7.62 14.51
C TYR A 204 -9.42 -7.52 13.03
N VAL A 205 -8.40 -8.27 12.62
CA VAL A 205 -7.99 -8.39 11.22
C VAL A 205 -8.61 -9.64 10.63
N ARG A 206 -9.22 -9.51 9.45
CA ARG A 206 -9.86 -10.62 8.75
C ARG A 206 -8.88 -11.78 8.55
N SER A 207 -9.29 -12.96 8.98
CA SER A 207 -8.51 -14.19 8.83
C SER A 207 -8.06 -14.47 7.39
N GLY A 208 -6.87 -15.05 7.26
CA GLY A 208 -6.25 -15.40 5.98
C GLY A 208 -5.07 -14.49 5.68
N ASP A 209 -4.99 -14.04 4.43
CA ASP A 209 -3.84 -13.28 3.92
C ASP A 209 -3.56 -12.00 4.72
N GLU A 210 -4.63 -11.27 5.07
CA GLU A 210 -4.53 -10.01 5.81
C GLU A 210 -3.89 -10.21 7.19
N THR A 211 -4.34 -11.23 7.94
CA THR A 211 -3.75 -11.56 9.25
C THR A 211 -2.30 -12.02 9.12
N ASP A 212 -1.95 -12.79 8.08
CA ASP A 212 -0.58 -13.30 7.89
C ASP A 212 0.43 -12.16 7.64
N ARG A 213 0.05 -11.18 6.81
CA ARG A 213 0.84 -9.96 6.58
C ARG A 213 1.05 -9.17 7.88
N ARG A 214 -0.04 -8.88 8.58
CA ARG A 214 -0.03 -8.11 9.83
C ARG A 214 0.77 -8.81 10.94
N ARG A 215 0.66 -10.14 11.02
CA ARG A 215 1.46 -10.96 11.94
C ARG A 215 2.95 -10.90 11.61
N ALA A 216 3.33 -10.95 10.33
CA ALA A 216 4.73 -10.82 9.92
C ALA A 216 5.30 -9.44 10.30
N ILE A 217 4.54 -8.36 10.08
CA ILE A 217 4.95 -7.00 10.49
C ILE A 217 5.06 -6.89 12.01
N LYS A 218 4.05 -7.34 12.76
CA LYS A 218 4.06 -7.31 14.23
C LYS A 218 5.27 -8.07 14.79
N ASN A 219 5.57 -9.25 14.28
CA ASN A 219 6.68 -10.07 14.76
C ASN A 219 8.06 -9.58 14.29
N GLY A 220 8.09 -8.52 13.47
CA GLY A 220 9.28 -8.00 12.80
C GLY A 220 9.74 -8.84 11.61
N ARG A 221 9.33 -10.10 11.53
CA ARG A 221 9.67 -11.02 10.45
C ARG A 221 8.60 -12.08 10.25
N GLY A 222 8.54 -12.65 9.06
CA GLY A 222 7.65 -13.76 8.76
C GLY A 222 7.69 -14.20 7.31
N LYS A 223 7.12 -15.38 7.02
CA LYS A 223 7.00 -15.87 5.65
C LYS A 223 5.58 -15.61 5.13
N VAL A 224 5.46 -14.79 4.08
CA VAL A 224 4.17 -14.46 3.44
C VAL A 224 4.31 -14.66 1.93
N HIS A 225 3.33 -15.33 1.31
CA HIS A 225 3.36 -15.73 -0.12
C HIS A 225 4.64 -16.45 -0.57
N GLY A 226 5.27 -17.22 0.34
CA GLY A 226 6.52 -17.91 0.05
C GLY A 226 7.79 -17.04 0.18
N LYS A 227 7.66 -15.73 0.39
CA LYS A 227 8.76 -14.78 0.56
C LYS A 227 9.06 -14.54 2.04
N GLN A 228 10.33 -14.31 2.38
CA GLN A 228 10.72 -13.89 3.72
C GLN A 228 10.62 -12.38 3.84
N TYR A 229 9.80 -11.92 4.77
CA TYR A 229 9.65 -10.53 5.15
C TYR A 229 10.49 -10.26 6.41
N ASP A 230 11.22 -9.16 6.39
CA ASP A 230 11.89 -8.59 7.56
C ASP A 230 11.61 -7.09 7.59
N VAL A 231 11.18 -6.56 8.74
CA VAL A 231 10.84 -5.15 8.93
C VAL A 231 12.09 -4.27 8.93
N ASP A 232 13.23 -4.83 9.33
CA ASP A 232 14.53 -4.14 9.42
C ASP A 232 15.04 -3.76 8.02
N ASP A 233 14.68 -4.52 6.97
CA ASP A 233 15.00 -4.21 5.57
C ASP A 233 14.46 -2.83 5.13
N TYR A 234 13.46 -2.31 5.86
CA TYR A 234 12.84 -1.02 5.61
C TYR A 234 13.24 0.05 6.64
N GLY A 235 14.05 -0.32 7.64
CA GLY A 235 14.45 0.55 8.75
C GLY A 235 13.25 1.03 9.58
N LEU A 236 12.40 0.07 9.98
CA LEU A 236 11.22 0.25 10.81
C LEU A 236 11.41 -0.61 12.07
N SER A 237 11.09 -0.08 13.25
CA SER A 237 11.34 -0.77 14.53
C SER A 237 10.35 -0.34 15.61
N TYR A 238 10.20 -1.15 16.65
CA TYR A 238 9.53 -0.75 17.89
C TYR A 238 10.29 0.31 18.70
N ASN A 239 11.60 0.46 18.48
CA ASN A 239 12.45 1.40 19.22
C ASN A 239 12.43 2.83 18.66
N ASP A 240 11.89 3.02 17.45
CA ASP A 240 11.84 4.32 16.77
C ASP A 240 10.41 4.86 16.80
N GLU A 241 10.20 6.02 17.41
CA GLU A 241 8.91 6.75 17.36
C GLU A 241 8.77 7.57 16.06
N PHE A 242 7.53 7.86 15.62
CA PHE A 242 7.25 8.58 14.38
C PHE A 242 6.62 9.97 14.54
#